data_AF-A0A958KBP8-F1
#
_entry.id   AF-A0A958KBP8-F1
#
_cell.length_a   1.000
_cell.length_b   1.000
_cell.length_c   1.000
_cell.angle_alpha   90.00
_cell.angle_beta   90.00
_cell.angle_gamma   90.00
#
_symmetry.space_group_name_H-M   'P 1'
#
loop_
_entity.id
_entity.type
_entity.pdbx_description
1 polymer ?
#
loop_
_entity_poly.entity_id
_entity_poly.type
_entity_poly.pdbx_seq_one_letter_code
_entity_poly.pdbx_strand_id
1 'polypeptide(L)'
;MTEIEALPPLIRMAASPVIGRALTQHTMRFLKFMTNLGSAKKLSKEICEGYYAPYRTFEDRAAIWDFVEDIPFSSSHPTYPEMMYLASGMPKLQHVPVQIIWGLKDPCFHREMLPKVARHFPQARVKELADASHLVLEDAPEIVCDTIKSFLLEDVKVESRDNSISKDLASDSTRHALFAGFAEQANKIPYHHAVVTSKPSKRSVAYEHISYKELFDRVSRYQRGLTHLGLQTGDRVLMLVPPGTEFLALAYGVMAAGAVPVFIDPGIPKEFLFECIEDINPQAFIGSPKAHLLRAIRPRVFRGLKFCVTASDFSIGTGPNLSFLKRFSPTPRPEV
;
A
#
# COMPACT_ATOMS: atom_id res chain seq x y z
N MET A 1 1.88 -29.92 -18.80
CA MET A 1 2.33 -28.55 -19.10
C MET A 1 2.64 -27.84 -17.81
N THR A 2 3.86 -27.32 -17.67
CA THR A 2 4.18 -26.37 -16.59
C THR A 2 3.33 -25.10 -16.77
N GLU A 3 3.01 -24.37 -15.71
CA GLU A 3 2.15 -23.16 -15.81
C GLU A 3 2.73 -22.11 -16.75
N ILE A 4 4.05 -22.11 -16.88
CA ILE A 4 4.82 -21.22 -17.74
C ILE A 4 4.72 -21.63 -19.23
N GLU A 5 4.45 -22.90 -19.54
CA GLU A 5 4.15 -23.39 -20.91
C GLU A 5 2.80 -22.91 -21.44
N ALA A 6 1.88 -22.50 -20.56
CA ALA A 6 0.56 -22.01 -20.96
C ALA A 6 0.53 -20.50 -21.28
N LEU A 7 1.62 -19.77 -21.02
CA LEU A 7 1.70 -18.33 -21.32
C LEU A 7 1.71 -18.07 -22.84
N PRO A 8 1.06 -16.99 -23.32
CA PRO A 8 1.06 -16.63 -24.73
C PRO A 8 2.47 -16.55 -25.34
N PRO A 9 2.66 -17.01 -26.58
CA PRO A 9 3.95 -16.91 -27.29
C PRO A 9 4.52 -15.48 -27.32
N LEU A 10 3.65 -14.47 -27.31
CA LEU A 10 4.04 -13.07 -27.25
C LEU A 10 4.80 -12.72 -25.97
N ILE A 11 4.42 -13.27 -24.82
CA ILE A 11 5.13 -13.02 -23.54
C ILE A 11 6.51 -13.67 -23.57
N ARG A 12 6.61 -14.89 -24.10
CA ARG A 12 7.91 -15.56 -24.31
C ARG A 12 8.83 -14.75 -25.23
N MET A 13 8.29 -14.20 -26.31
CA MET A 13 9.04 -13.33 -27.22
C MET A 13 9.45 -12.01 -26.54
N ALA A 14 8.55 -11.43 -25.75
CA ALA A 14 8.81 -10.22 -25.00
C ALA A 14 9.81 -10.41 -23.85
N ALA A 15 10.07 -11.64 -23.41
CA ALA A 15 11.11 -11.98 -22.43
C ALA A 15 12.48 -12.29 -23.05
N SER A 16 12.62 -12.22 -24.37
CA SER A 16 13.92 -12.34 -25.03
C SER A 16 14.77 -11.07 -24.78
N PRO A 17 16.02 -11.14 -24.31
CA PRO A 17 16.83 -9.97 -23.94
C PRO A 17 16.92 -8.85 -25.00
N VAL A 18 17.03 -9.23 -26.28
CA VAL A 18 17.21 -8.27 -27.37
C VAL A 18 15.87 -7.80 -27.93
N ILE A 19 14.97 -8.75 -28.20
CA ILE A 19 13.66 -8.47 -28.83
C ILE A 19 12.71 -7.84 -27.82
N GLY A 20 12.70 -8.37 -26.60
CA GLY A 20 11.88 -7.93 -25.48
C GLY A 20 12.13 -6.48 -25.12
N ARG A 21 13.39 -6.10 -24.86
CA ARG A 21 13.75 -4.72 -24.53
C ARG A 21 13.33 -3.73 -25.61
N ALA A 22 13.47 -4.10 -26.89
CA ALA A 22 12.98 -3.29 -28.01
C ALA A 22 11.44 -3.14 -28.01
N LEU A 23 10.71 -4.20 -27.70
CA LEU A 23 9.24 -4.19 -27.68
C LEU A 23 8.66 -3.48 -26.45
N THR A 24 9.30 -3.60 -25.28
CA THR A 24 8.80 -3.10 -23.99
C THR A 24 9.32 -1.71 -23.62
N GLN A 25 10.63 -1.46 -23.78
CA GLN A 25 11.28 -0.24 -23.30
C GLN A 25 11.36 0.83 -24.40
N HIS A 26 11.76 0.43 -25.62
CA HIS A 26 11.93 1.37 -26.74
C HIS A 26 10.62 1.82 -27.38
N THR A 27 9.51 1.10 -27.19
CA THR A 27 8.22 1.45 -27.80
C THR A 27 7.04 1.29 -26.83
N MET A 28 5.93 1.96 -27.13
CA MET A 28 4.65 1.77 -26.44
C MET A 28 3.85 0.56 -26.93
N ARG A 29 4.36 -0.19 -27.91
CA ARG A 29 3.56 -1.19 -28.63
C ARG A 29 3.15 -2.34 -27.71
N PHE A 30 4.08 -2.84 -26.91
CA PHE A 30 3.80 -3.91 -25.95
C PHE A 30 2.76 -3.47 -24.93
N LEU A 31 2.96 -2.31 -24.29
CA LEU A 31 2.01 -1.76 -23.32
C LEU A 31 0.61 -1.59 -23.91
N LYS A 32 0.48 -0.89 -25.06
CA LYS A 32 -0.82 -0.68 -25.72
C LYS A 32 -1.50 -1.99 -26.10
N PHE A 33 -0.73 -2.96 -26.60
CA PHE A 33 -1.27 -4.26 -26.96
C PHE A 33 -1.80 -4.99 -25.73
N MET A 34 -0.99 -5.09 -24.67
CA MET A 34 -1.38 -5.79 -23.44
C MET A 34 -2.55 -5.13 -22.72
N THR A 35 -2.61 -3.78 -22.68
CA THR A 35 -3.76 -3.05 -22.11
C THR A 35 -5.06 -3.37 -22.85
N ASN A 36 -5.03 -3.43 -24.19
CA ASN A 36 -6.23 -3.76 -24.97
C ASN A 36 -6.61 -5.24 -24.86
N LEU A 37 -5.63 -6.14 -24.85
CA LEU A 37 -5.89 -7.58 -24.70
C LEU A 37 -6.39 -7.93 -23.28
N GLY A 38 -6.00 -7.11 -22.30
CA GLY A 38 -6.37 -7.29 -20.91
C GLY A 38 -7.84 -7.07 -20.60
N SER A 39 -8.62 -6.42 -21.47
CA SER A 39 -10.07 -6.22 -21.27
C SER A 39 -10.85 -6.94 -22.37
N ALA A 40 -11.96 -7.58 -21.99
CA ALA A 40 -12.90 -8.17 -22.94
C ALA A 40 -13.73 -7.10 -23.66
N LYS A 41 -13.78 -5.88 -23.12
CA LYS A 41 -14.46 -4.73 -23.70
C LYS A 41 -13.45 -3.75 -24.29
N LYS A 42 -13.90 -2.94 -25.24
CA LYS A 42 -13.07 -1.84 -25.75
C LYS A 42 -12.97 -0.75 -24.69
N LEU A 43 -11.76 -0.51 -24.19
CA LEU A 43 -11.49 0.56 -23.24
C LEU A 43 -11.68 1.94 -23.89
N SER A 44 -12.15 2.90 -23.11
CA SER A 44 -12.24 4.30 -23.54
C SER A 44 -10.85 4.88 -23.75
N LYS A 45 -10.77 5.98 -24.51
CA LYS A 45 -9.51 6.69 -24.73
C LYS A 45 -8.93 7.22 -23.41
N GLU A 46 -9.78 7.72 -22.53
CA GLU A 46 -9.40 8.25 -21.22
C GLU A 46 -8.79 7.17 -20.33
N ILE A 47 -9.41 5.98 -20.24
CA ILE A 47 -8.87 4.85 -19.49
C ILE A 47 -7.53 4.41 -20.06
N CYS A 48 -7.42 4.30 -21.39
CA CYS A 48 -6.16 4.00 -22.05
C CYS A 48 -5.06 5.03 -21.70
N GLU A 49 -5.38 6.33 -21.73
CA GLU A 49 -4.45 7.40 -21.37
C GLU A 49 -3.99 7.30 -19.91
N GLY A 50 -4.88 6.88 -18.99
CA GLY A 50 -4.53 6.57 -17.60
C GLY A 50 -3.48 5.47 -17.49
N TYR A 51 -3.68 4.33 -18.17
CA TYR A 51 -2.70 3.23 -18.20
C TYR A 51 -1.36 3.63 -18.82
N TYR A 52 -1.35 4.56 -19.79
CA TYR A 52 -0.14 4.99 -20.49
C TYR A 52 0.60 6.12 -19.78
N ALA A 53 -0.06 6.85 -18.88
CA ALA A 53 0.47 8.05 -18.26
C ALA A 53 1.81 7.85 -17.52
N PRO A 54 2.05 6.73 -16.80
CA PRO A 54 3.32 6.50 -16.12
C PRO A 54 4.49 6.17 -17.05
N TYR A 55 4.27 5.89 -18.34
CA TYR A 55 5.23 5.23 -19.23
C TYR A 55 5.66 6.07 -20.43
N ARG A 56 5.77 7.40 -20.25
CA ARG A 56 5.95 8.35 -21.36
C ARG A 56 7.34 8.33 -21.97
N THR A 57 8.38 8.20 -21.16
CA THR A 57 9.78 8.19 -21.61
C THR A 57 10.35 6.77 -21.70
N PHE A 58 11.56 6.65 -22.27
CA PHE A 58 12.27 5.38 -22.36
C PHE A 58 12.65 4.86 -20.95
N GLU A 59 13.08 5.78 -20.09
CA GLU A 59 13.44 5.55 -18.70
C GLU A 59 12.23 5.08 -17.90
N ASP A 60 11.07 5.73 -18.09
CA ASP A 60 9.82 5.35 -17.41
C ASP A 60 9.35 3.92 -17.77
N ARG A 61 9.69 3.44 -18.96
CA ARG A 61 9.36 2.09 -19.43
C ARG A 61 10.33 1.01 -19.00
N ALA A 62 11.41 1.35 -18.29
CA ALA A 62 12.38 0.37 -17.78
C ALA A 62 11.68 -0.71 -16.95
N ALA A 63 10.76 -0.31 -16.08
CA ALA A 63 10.01 -1.25 -15.23
C ALA A 63 9.16 -2.27 -16.01
N ILE A 64 8.71 -1.95 -17.24
CA ILE A 64 8.00 -2.90 -18.09
C ILE A 64 8.97 -3.98 -18.57
N TRP A 65 10.19 -3.60 -18.93
CA TRP A 65 11.22 -4.55 -19.32
C TRP A 65 11.63 -5.42 -18.14
N ASP A 66 11.98 -4.82 -17.00
CA ASP A 66 12.45 -5.54 -15.82
C ASP A 66 11.43 -6.60 -15.37
N PHE A 67 10.14 -6.25 -15.36
CA PHE A 67 9.07 -7.21 -15.05
C PHE A 67 9.00 -8.40 -16.01
N VAL A 68 9.15 -8.16 -17.32
CA VAL A 68 9.03 -9.21 -18.33
C VAL A 68 10.30 -10.08 -18.38
N GLU A 69 11.47 -9.48 -18.18
CA GLU A 69 12.75 -10.19 -18.06
C GLU A 69 12.76 -11.13 -16.84
N ASP A 70 12.10 -10.75 -15.75
CA ASP A 70 12.07 -11.56 -14.53
C ASP A 70 11.19 -12.82 -14.61
N ILE A 71 10.42 -13.03 -15.69
CA ILE A 71 9.53 -14.19 -15.85
C ILE A 71 10.35 -15.46 -16.14
N PRO A 72 10.43 -16.44 -15.23
CA PRO A 72 11.34 -17.55 -15.38
C PRO A 72 10.76 -18.66 -16.27
N PHE A 73 11.10 -18.64 -17.57
CA PHE A 73 10.64 -19.67 -18.53
C PHE A 73 11.30 -21.05 -18.41
N SER A 74 12.34 -21.16 -17.58
CA SER A 74 13.03 -22.41 -17.28
C SER A 74 13.59 -22.38 -15.86
N SER A 75 13.91 -23.55 -15.32
CA SER A 75 14.56 -23.68 -14.01
C SER A 75 15.98 -23.11 -13.96
N SER A 76 16.59 -22.83 -15.12
CA SER A 76 17.89 -22.19 -15.24
C SER A 76 17.82 -20.66 -15.20
N HIS A 77 16.61 -20.07 -15.16
CA HIS A 77 16.43 -18.63 -15.12
C HIS A 77 16.91 -18.05 -13.78
N PRO A 78 17.60 -16.89 -13.75
CA PRO A 78 18.15 -16.32 -12.51
C PRO A 78 17.13 -16.09 -11.39
N THR A 79 15.89 -15.74 -11.74
CA THR A 79 14.80 -15.49 -10.78
C THR A 79 14.05 -16.76 -10.34
N TYR A 80 14.28 -17.90 -11.00
CA TYR A 80 13.55 -19.13 -10.71
C TYR A 80 13.75 -19.64 -9.26
N PRO A 81 14.98 -19.69 -8.70
CA PRO A 81 15.19 -20.14 -7.32
C PRO A 81 14.45 -19.27 -6.30
N GLU A 82 14.47 -17.95 -6.49
CA GLU A 82 13.79 -17.00 -5.61
C GLU A 82 12.27 -17.14 -5.71
N MET A 83 11.73 -17.25 -6.93
CA MET A 83 10.30 -17.50 -7.15
C MET A 83 9.85 -18.79 -6.43
N MET A 84 10.63 -19.87 -6.53
CA MET A 84 10.32 -21.13 -5.86
C MET A 84 10.41 -21.02 -4.33
N TYR A 85 11.40 -20.28 -3.82
CA TYR A 85 11.52 -20.00 -2.40
C TYR A 85 10.29 -19.24 -1.87
N LEU A 86 9.88 -18.16 -2.55
CA LEU A 86 8.67 -17.41 -2.20
C LEU A 86 7.41 -18.28 -2.26
N ALA A 87 7.26 -19.06 -3.34
CA ALA A 87 6.12 -19.97 -3.52
C ALA A 87 6.06 -21.06 -2.42
N SER A 88 7.21 -21.52 -1.90
CA SER A 88 7.26 -22.47 -0.78
C SER A 88 6.65 -21.91 0.52
N GLY A 89 6.51 -20.58 0.63
CA GLY A 89 5.86 -19.90 1.74
C GLY A 89 4.33 -19.93 1.69
N MET A 90 3.72 -20.31 0.56
CA MET A 90 2.27 -20.26 0.35
C MET A 90 1.45 -21.00 1.43
N PRO A 91 1.86 -22.18 1.94
CA PRO A 91 1.13 -22.87 3.02
C PRO A 91 0.94 -22.02 4.28
N LYS A 92 1.84 -21.07 4.56
CA LYS A 92 1.72 -20.16 5.72
C LYS A 92 0.50 -19.25 5.62
N LEU A 93 -0.06 -19.06 4.43
CA LEU A 93 -1.22 -18.19 4.19
C LEU A 93 -2.55 -18.96 4.13
N GLN A 94 -2.55 -20.29 4.31
CA GLN A 94 -3.76 -21.12 4.20
C GLN A 94 -4.87 -20.78 5.22
N HIS A 95 -4.54 -20.09 6.31
CA HIS A 95 -5.52 -19.68 7.31
C HIS A 95 -6.12 -18.29 7.03
N VAL A 96 -5.54 -17.52 6.10
CA VAL A 96 -6.01 -16.17 5.77
C VAL A 96 -7.27 -16.29 4.93
N PRO A 97 -8.36 -15.57 5.23
CA PRO A 97 -9.52 -15.52 4.33
C PRO A 97 -9.10 -15.03 2.94
N VAL A 98 -9.57 -15.70 1.88
CA VAL A 98 -9.22 -15.36 0.49
C VAL A 98 -10.47 -15.24 -0.36
N GLN A 99 -10.55 -14.17 -1.15
CA GLN A 99 -11.48 -14.02 -2.26
C GLN A 99 -10.69 -14.00 -3.57
N ILE A 100 -10.96 -14.96 -4.45
CA ILE A 100 -10.42 -15.02 -5.81
C ILE A 100 -11.51 -14.50 -6.76
N ILE A 101 -11.17 -13.55 -7.63
CA ILE A 101 -12.05 -13.03 -8.68
C ILE A 101 -11.33 -13.23 -10.00
N TRP A 102 -11.94 -13.98 -10.93
CA TRP A 102 -11.23 -14.51 -12.11
C TRP A 102 -12.00 -14.25 -13.40
N GLY A 103 -11.36 -13.63 -14.39
CA GLY A 103 -11.90 -13.46 -15.74
C GLY A 103 -11.68 -14.68 -16.60
N LEU A 104 -12.74 -15.26 -17.18
CA LEU A 104 -12.62 -16.49 -17.97
C LEU A 104 -12.10 -16.28 -19.40
N LYS A 105 -11.97 -15.02 -19.85
CA LYS A 105 -11.41 -14.65 -21.17
C LYS A 105 -9.94 -14.22 -21.10
N ASP A 106 -9.28 -14.41 -19.94
CA ASP A 106 -7.89 -14.00 -19.75
C ASP A 106 -6.95 -14.78 -20.70
N PRO A 107 -6.13 -14.09 -21.53
CA PRO A 107 -5.22 -14.72 -22.48
C PRO A 107 -3.99 -15.37 -21.83
N CYS A 108 -3.64 -14.96 -20.61
CA CYS A 108 -2.46 -15.41 -19.88
C CYS A 108 -2.84 -16.41 -18.78
N PHE A 109 -3.86 -16.07 -18.00
CA PHE A 109 -4.32 -16.82 -16.86
C PHE A 109 -5.61 -17.59 -17.16
N HIS A 110 -5.48 -18.60 -18.02
CA HIS A 110 -6.61 -19.41 -18.49
C HIS A 110 -7.39 -20.07 -17.36
N ARG A 111 -8.66 -20.40 -17.64
CA ARG A 111 -9.57 -21.05 -16.69
C ARG A 111 -8.98 -22.31 -16.04
N GLU A 112 -8.17 -23.08 -16.76
CA GLU A 112 -7.54 -24.31 -16.26
C GLU A 112 -6.51 -24.05 -15.14
N MET A 113 -6.04 -22.81 -14.99
CA MET A 113 -5.09 -22.44 -13.94
C MET A 113 -5.80 -22.08 -12.63
N LEU A 114 -7.04 -21.63 -12.68
CA LEU A 114 -7.82 -21.28 -11.48
C LEU A 114 -7.87 -22.43 -10.46
N PRO A 115 -8.17 -23.70 -10.84
CA PRO A 115 -8.12 -24.82 -9.90
C PRO A 115 -6.73 -25.09 -9.30
N LYS A 116 -5.64 -24.64 -9.94
CA LYS A 116 -4.28 -24.79 -9.40
C LYS A 116 -4.01 -23.73 -8.34
N VAL A 117 -4.33 -22.48 -8.64
CA VAL A 117 -4.25 -21.36 -7.70
C VAL A 117 -5.14 -21.62 -6.48
N ALA A 118 -6.39 -22.01 -6.70
CA ALA A 118 -7.36 -22.25 -5.64
C ALA A 118 -6.96 -23.42 -4.71
N ARG A 119 -6.18 -24.40 -5.17
CA ARG A 119 -5.69 -25.50 -4.30
C ARG A 119 -4.77 -25.01 -3.18
N HIS A 120 -4.09 -23.88 -3.37
CA HIS A 120 -3.28 -23.28 -2.32
C HIS A 120 -4.12 -22.65 -1.21
N PHE A 121 -5.40 -22.37 -1.48
CA PHE A 121 -6.34 -21.73 -0.56
C PHE A 121 -7.69 -22.47 -0.58
N PRO A 122 -7.80 -23.65 0.06
CA PRO A 122 -9.03 -24.46 0.02
C PRO A 122 -10.29 -23.74 0.52
N GLN A 123 -10.12 -22.75 1.39
CA GLN A 123 -11.15 -21.88 1.94
C GLN A 123 -11.52 -20.70 1.03
N ALA A 124 -10.81 -20.50 -0.08
CA ALA A 124 -11.02 -19.35 -0.94
C ALA A 124 -12.42 -19.34 -1.55
N ARG A 125 -13.08 -18.18 -1.47
CA ARG A 125 -14.30 -17.92 -2.22
C ARG A 125 -13.90 -17.56 -3.65
N VAL A 126 -14.50 -18.22 -4.63
CA VAL A 126 -14.14 -18.03 -6.04
C VAL A 126 -15.31 -17.39 -6.78
N LYS A 127 -15.06 -16.25 -7.42
CA LYS A 127 -15.98 -15.54 -8.30
C LYS A 127 -15.45 -15.58 -9.72
N GLU A 128 -16.01 -16.48 -10.53
CA GLU A 128 -15.72 -16.52 -11.98
C GLU A 128 -16.57 -15.47 -12.72
N LEU A 129 -15.94 -14.78 -13.67
CA LEU A 129 -16.55 -13.77 -14.51
C LEU A 129 -16.44 -14.21 -15.97
N ALA A 130 -17.53 -14.73 -16.51
CA ALA A 130 -17.57 -15.31 -17.86
C ALA A 130 -17.19 -14.30 -18.96
N ASP A 131 -17.55 -13.03 -18.77
CA ASP A 131 -17.35 -11.97 -19.75
C ASP A 131 -16.16 -11.06 -19.49
N ALA A 132 -15.32 -11.37 -18.49
CA ALA A 132 -14.14 -10.59 -18.17
C ALA A 132 -12.84 -11.29 -18.64
N SER A 133 -11.86 -10.48 -19.02
CA SER A 133 -10.47 -10.84 -19.31
C SER A 133 -9.58 -10.56 -18.08
N HIS A 134 -8.31 -10.25 -18.28
CA HIS A 134 -7.30 -10.02 -17.25
C HIS A 134 -7.63 -8.86 -16.30
N LEU A 135 -8.11 -7.74 -16.85
CA LEU A 135 -8.46 -6.51 -16.14
C LEU A 135 -9.92 -6.59 -15.67
N VAL A 136 -10.19 -7.49 -14.72
CA VAL A 136 -11.56 -7.76 -14.22
C VAL A 136 -12.28 -6.51 -13.71
N LEU A 137 -11.55 -5.53 -13.17
CA LEU A 137 -12.09 -4.25 -12.71
C LEU A 137 -12.60 -3.38 -13.88
N GLU A 138 -11.97 -3.45 -15.05
CA GLU A 138 -12.43 -2.72 -16.23
C GLU A 138 -13.64 -3.42 -16.87
N ASP A 139 -13.66 -4.75 -16.86
CA ASP A 139 -14.73 -5.53 -17.50
C ASP A 139 -16.00 -5.62 -16.65
N ALA A 140 -15.89 -5.67 -15.32
CA ALA A 140 -17.02 -5.87 -14.42
C ALA A 140 -16.88 -5.07 -13.10
N PRO A 141 -16.70 -3.74 -13.15
CA PRO A 141 -16.37 -2.92 -11.97
C PRO A 141 -17.37 -3.07 -10.83
N GLU A 142 -18.67 -3.06 -11.11
CA GLU A 142 -19.72 -3.19 -10.10
C GLU A 142 -19.66 -4.55 -9.40
N ILE A 143 -19.63 -5.64 -10.17
CA ILE A 143 -19.58 -7.01 -9.64
C ILE A 143 -18.30 -7.22 -8.82
N VAL A 144 -17.15 -6.75 -9.32
CA VAL A 144 -15.87 -6.88 -8.62
C VAL A 144 -15.88 -6.06 -7.32
N CYS A 145 -16.28 -4.79 -7.38
CA CYS A 145 -16.36 -3.93 -6.20
C CYS A 145 -17.32 -4.48 -5.15
N ASP A 146 -18.49 -4.98 -5.55
CA ASP A 146 -19.47 -5.55 -4.61
C ASP A 146 -18.99 -6.86 -4.02
N THR A 147 -18.28 -7.69 -4.81
CA THR A 147 -17.66 -8.92 -4.30
C THR A 147 -16.58 -8.58 -3.26
N ILE A 148 -15.73 -7.58 -3.52
CA ILE A 148 -14.71 -7.11 -2.58
C ILE A 148 -15.37 -6.55 -1.31
N LYS A 149 -16.39 -5.69 -1.46
CA LYS A 149 -17.12 -5.12 -0.31
C LYS A 149 -17.78 -6.20 0.52
N SER A 150 -18.49 -7.14 -0.10
CA SER A 150 -19.11 -8.28 0.61
C SER A 150 -18.05 -9.04 1.38
N PHE A 151 -16.94 -9.41 0.73
CA PHE A 151 -15.87 -10.15 1.37
C PHE A 151 -15.26 -9.41 2.57
N LEU A 152 -15.03 -8.10 2.46
CA LEU A 152 -14.47 -7.29 3.54
C LEU A 152 -15.48 -6.99 4.66
N LEU A 153 -16.78 -6.94 4.35
CA LEU A 153 -17.83 -6.52 5.27
C LEU A 153 -18.63 -7.68 5.87
N GLU A 154 -18.55 -8.90 5.32
CA GLU A 154 -19.24 -10.07 5.88
C GLU A 154 -18.72 -10.47 7.27
N ASP A 155 -17.46 -10.16 7.60
CA ASP A 155 -16.92 -10.28 8.96
C ASP A 155 -17.34 -9.10 9.87
N VAL A 156 -17.99 -8.08 9.30
CA VAL A 156 -18.69 -7.01 10.03
C VAL A 156 -20.17 -7.35 10.07
N LYS A 157 -20.52 -8.48 10.68
CA LYS A 157 -21.84 -8.57 11.32
C LYS A 157 -21.89 -7.48 12.39
N VAL A 158 -22.50 -6.36 12.04
CA VAL A 158 -23.07 -5.41 13.00
C VAL A 158 -24.23 -6.14 13.68
N GLU A 159 -23.91 -7.09 14.54
CA GLU A 159 -24.72 -7.20 15.75
C GLU A 159 -24.64 -5.84 16.39
N SER A 160 -25.79 -5.24 16.68
CA SER A 160 -25.91 -4.07 17.54
C SER A 160 -25.17 -4.37 18.83
N ARG A 161 -23.88 -4.02 18.88
CA ARG A 161 -23.02 -4.28 20.01
C ARG A 161 -23.48 -3.37 21.12
N ASP A 162 -24.23 -3.97 22.03
CA ASP A 162 -24.34 -3.51 23.39
C ASP A 162 -22.94 -3.10 23.87
N ASN A 163 -22.87 -1.99 24.60
CA ASN A 163 -21.64 -1.24 24.87
C ASN A 163 -20.68 -1.96 25.84
N SER A 164 -20.81 -3.29 25.97
CA SER A 164 -20.06 -4.18 26.86
C SER A 164 -18.79 -4.77 26.21
N ILE A 165 -18.67 -4.75 24.87
CA ILE A 165 -17.52 -5.34 24.14
C ILE A 165 -16.24 -4.49 24.24
N SER A 166 -16.33 -3.26 24.73
CA SER A 166 -15.16 -2.41 25.01
C SER A 166 -14.29 -2.93 26.16
N LYS A 167 -14.73 -3.91 26.94
CA LYS A 167 -13.91 -4.57 27.98
C LYS A 167 -13.18 -5.83 27.50
N ASP A 168 -13.76 -6.62 26.59
CA ASP A 168 -13.19 -7.92 26.20
C ASP A 168 -12.21 -7.83 25.02
N LEU A 169 -12.22 -6.73 24.25
CA LEU A 169 -11.21 -6.46 23.22
C LEU A 169 -9.81 -6.15 23.79
N ALA A 170 -9.69 -5.99 25.11
CA ALA A 170 -8.41 -5.79 25.80
C ALA A 170 -7.70 -7.11 26.17
N SER A 171 -8.34 -8.29 26.03
CA SER A 171 -7.82 -9.55 26.57
C SER A 171 -7.29 -10.55 25.53
N ASP A 172 -7.47 -10.33 24.22
CA ASP A 172 -7.00 -11.28 23.20
C ASP A 172 -5.62 -10.89 22.66
N SER A 173 -4.58 -11.47 23.28
CA SER A 173 -3.16 -11.32 22.93
C SER A 173 -2.76 -11.91 21.56
N THR A 174 -3.72 -12.32 20.72
CA THR A 174 -3.44 -13.22 19.58
C THR A 174 -3.64 -12.58 18.20
N ARG A 175 -4.09 -11.32 18.12
CA ARG A 175 -3.98 -10.52 16.89
C ARG A 175 -2.78 -9.59 17.01
N HIS A 176 -1.65 -10.01 16.47
CA HIS A 176 -0.49 -9.12 16.32
C HIS A 176 -0.87 -7.99 15.35
N ALA A 177 -1.45 -6.91 15.88
CA ALA A 177 -1.60 -5.66 15.14
C ALA A 177 -0.23 -5.30 14.55
N LEU A 178 -0.19 -4.68 13.36
CA LEU A 178 1.07 -4.31 12.68
C LEU A 178 2.08 -3.64 13.63
N PHE A 179 1.57 -2.83 14.57
CA PHE A 179 2.36 -2.19 15.61
C PHE A 179 2.93 -3.16 16.68
N ALA A 180 2.19 -4.21 17.06
CA ALA A 180 2.68 -5.23 17.99
C ALA A 180 3.86 -6.01 17.41
N GLY A 181 3.80 -6.38 16.12
CA GLY A 181 4.93 -6.99 15.42
C GLY A 181 6.15 -6.06 15.37
N PHE A 182 5.94 -4.76 15.17
CA PHE A 182 7.01 -3.76 15.25
C PHE A 182 7.62 -3.66 16.66
N ALA A 183 6.80 -3.66 17.71
CA ALA A 183 7.26 -3.65 19.10
C ALA A 183 8.11 -4.88 19.42
N GLU A 184 7.68 -6.05 18.96
CA GLU A 184 8.40 -7.31 19.11
C GLU A 184 9.79 -7.25 18.45
N GLN A 185 9.88 -6.75 17.21
CA GLN A 185 11.17 -6.57 16.53
C GLN A 185 12.06 -5.57 17.26
N ALA A 186 11.50 -4.50 17.82
CA ALA A 186 12.25 -3.53 18.62
C ALA A 186 12.79 -4.08 19.94
N ASN A 187 12.28 -5.22 20.41
CA ASN A 187 12.85 -5.98 21.53
C ASN A 187 13.88 -7.02 21.08
N LYS A 188 13.60 -7.74 19.98
CA LYS A 188 14.47 -8.82 19.47
C LYS A 188 15.78 -8.28 18.88
N ILE A 189 15.71 -7.21 18.10
CA ILE A 189 16.85 -6.65 17.35
C ILE A 189 16.98 -5.12 17.56
N PRO A 190 17.09 -4.64 18.82
CA PRO A 190 16.92 -3.24 19.18
C PRO A 190 17.89 -2.28 18.46
N TYR A 191 19.10 -2.74 18.17
CA TYR A 191 20.17 -1.91 17.59
C TYR A 191 20.36 -2.13 16.09
N HIS A 192 19.58 -3.02 15.46
CA HIS A 192 19.58 -3.15 14.00
C HIS A 192 18.97 -1.91 13.35
N HIS A 193 19.49 -1.54 12.18
CA HIS A 193 18.95 -0.44 11.39
C HIS A 193 17.51 -0.76 10.97
N ALA A 194 16.57 0.10 11.35
CA ALA A 194 15.17 0.00 10.95
C ALA A 194 14.86 0.85 9.72
N VAL A 195 15.43 2.07 9.67
CA VAL A 195 15.28 2.98 8.54
C VAL A 195 16.63 3.55 8.19
N VAL A 196 16.96 3.56 6.90
CA VAL A 196 18.12 4.24 6.34
C VAL A 196 17.61 5.23 5.30
N THR A 197 17.97 6.50 5.44
CA THR A 197 17.60 7.58 4.52
C THR A 197 18.85 8.23 3.96
N SER A 198 18.80 8.67 2.72
CA SER A 198 19.85 9.48 2.11
C SER A 198 19.47 10.95 2.14
N LYS A 199 20.43 11.81 2.52
CA LYS A 199 20.34 13.26 2.36
C LYS A 199 21.33 13.69 1.28
N PRO A 200 20.84 14.18 0.13
CA PRO A 200 21.70 14.74 -0.90
C PRO A 200 22.43 15.96 -0.34
N SER A 201 23.76 15.97 -0.37
CA SER A 201 24.58 17.17 -0.16
C SER A 201 25.18 17.59 -1.51
N LYS A 202 25.58 18.87 -1.63
CA LYS A 202 26.17 19.42 -2.87
C LYS A 202 27.42 18.67 -3.36
N ARG A 203 28.07 17.85 -2.52
CA ARG A 203 29.32 17.13 -2.84
C ARG A 203 29.34 15.66 -2.42
N SER A 204 28.35 15.17 -1.68
CA SER A 204 28.30 13.80 -1.17
C SER A 204 26.88 13.38 -0.79
N VAL A 205 26.62 12.09 -0.73
CA VAL A 205 25.39 11.56 -0.13
C VAL A 205 25.69 11.20 1.32
N ALA A 206 25.04 11.88 2.26
CA ALA A 206 25.08 11.49 3.67
C ALA A 206 23.94 10.51 3.94
N TYR A 207 24.22 9.44 4.67
CA TYR A 207 23.19 8.49 5.11
C TYR A 207 22.89 8.71 6.58
N GLU A 208 21.61 8.81 6.90
CA GLU A 208 21.12 8.80 8.28
C GLU A 208 20.38 7.50 8.51
N HIS A 209 20.64 6.88 9.66
CA HIS A 209 19.96 5.66 10.06
C HIS A 209 19.36 5.83 11.46
N ILE A 210 18.33 5.04 11.73
CA ILE A 210 17.73 4.90 13.05
C ILE A 210 17.52 3.42 13.33
N SER A 211 17.83 3.00 14.54
CA SER A 211 17.64 1.62 15.00
C SER A 211 16.16 1.31 15.26
N TYR A 212 15.81 0.02 15.36
CA TYR A 212 14.47 -0.40 15.76
C TYR A 212 14.06 0.17 17.12
N LYS A 213 14.97 0.19 18.09
CA LYS A 213 14.71 0.78 19.41
C LYS A 213 14.40 2.28 19.31
N GLU A 214 15.22 3.03 18.59
CA GLU A 214 15.03 4.48 18.47
C GLU A 214 13.76 4.83 17.68
N LEU A 215 13.44 4.05 16.64
CA LEU A 215 12.18 4.20 15.91
C LEU A 215 10.99 3.91 16.82
N PHE A 216 11.05 2.84 17.61
CA PHE A 216 9.98 2.49 18.54
C PHE A 216 9.77 3.56 19.60
N ASP A 217 10.85 4.06 20.18
CA ASP A 217 10.81 5.16 21.14
C ASP A 217 10.13 6.37 20.50
N ARG A 218 10.48 6.73 19.25
CA ARG A 218 9.89 7.87 18.55
C ARG A 218 8.41 7.68 18.24
N VAL A 219 8.03 6.52 17.71
CA VAL A 219 6.64 6.14 17.46
C VAL A 219 5.81 6.23 18.73
N SER A 220 6.33 5.73 19.85
CA SER A 220 5.65 5.76 21.14
C SER A 220 5.40 7.18 21.65
N ARG A 221 6.38 8.08 21.47
CA ARG A 221 6.18 9.50 21.82
C ARG A 221 5.10 10.14 20.95
N TYR A 222 5.09 9.85 19.65
CA TYR A 222 4.11 10.40 18.72
C TYR A 222 2.72 9.87 19.01
N GLN A 223 2.56 8.58 19.23
CA GLN A 223 1.30 7.96 19.66
C GLN A 223 0.72 8.66 20.90
N ARG A 224 1.54 8.85 21.95
CA ARG A 224 1.10 9.53 23.19
C ARG A 224 0.76 11.00 22.96
N GLY A 225 1.61 11.73 22.23
CA GLY A 225 1.38 13.15 21.95
C GLY A 225 0.15 13.39 21.08
N LEU A 226 -0.09 12.54 20.08
CA LEU A 226 -1.29 12.59 19.23
C LEU A 226 -2.55 12.23 20.02
N THR A 227 -2.49 11.20 20.87
CA THR A 227 -3.60 10.84 21.77
C THR A 227 -3.92 12.00 22.74
N HIS A 228 -2.89 12.68 23.26
CA HIS A 228 -3.06 13.87 24.10
C HIS A 228 -3.73 15.04 23.36
N LEU A 229 -3.50 15.18 22.05
CA LEU A 229 -4.18 16.17 21.20
C LEU A 229 -5.63 15.79 20.87
N GLY A 230 -6.10 14.62 21.31
CA GLY A 230 -7.47 14.15 21.11
C GLY A 230 -7.65 13.16 19.95
N LEU A 231 -6.57 12.53 19.49
CA LEU A 231 -6.66 11.42 18.52
C LEU A 231 -7.34 10.21 19.17
N GLN A 232 -8.32 9.63 18.49
CA GLN A 232 -9.09 8.47 18.94
C GLN A 232 -9.00 7.32 17.94
N THR A 233 -9.28 6.11 18.42
CA THR A 233 -9.37 4.91 17.56
C THR A 233 -10.41 5.13 16.45
N GLY A 234 -10.04 4.79 15.21
CA GLY A 234 -10.88 4.97 14.03
C GLY A 234 -10.81 6.37 13.39
N ASP A 235 -10.18 7.36 14.03
CA ASP A 235 -9.97 8.68 13.41
C ASP A 235 -9.11 8.55 12.14
N ARG A 236 -9.46 9.28 11.09
CA ARG A 236 -8.66 9.38 9.87
C ARG A 236 -7.74 10.58 9.95
N VAL A 237 -6.45 10.33 9.79
CA VAL A 237 -5.40 11.35 9.88
C VAL A 237 -4.82 11.58 8.50
N LEU A 238 -5.16 12.72 7.89
CA LEU A 238 -4.56 13.12 6.62
C LEU A 238 -3.08 13.45 6.83
N MET A 239 -2.20 12.73 6.14
CA MET A 239 -0.75 12.89 6.23
C MET A 239 -0.17 13.41 4.91
N LEU A 240 0.34 14.65 4.94
CA LEU A 240 1.09 15.28 3.85
C LEU A 240 2.52 15.61 4.32
N VAL A 241 3.24 14.54 4.67
CA VAL A 241 4.59 14.60 5.23
C VAL A 241 5.59 14.01 4.23
N PRO A 242 6.73 14.66 3.95
CA PRO A 242 7.74 14.15 3.05
C PRO A 242 8.27 12.77 3.50
N PRO A 243 8.59 11.86 2.58
CA PRO A 243 9.17 10.57 2.92
C PRO A 243 10.42 10.70 3.79
N GLY A 244 10.57 9.81 4.78
CA GLY A 244 11.72 9.75 5.67
C GLY A 244 11.38 9.19 7.04
N THR A 245 12.34 9.27 7.97
CA THR A 245 12.19 8.75 9.34
C THR A 245 10.97 9.30 10.08
N GLU A 246 10.72 10.60 9.95
CA GLU A 246 9.60 11.26 10.63
C GLU A 246 8.25 10.85 10.04
N PHE A 247 8.17 10.67 8.73
CA PHE A 247 6.97 10.15 8.07
C PHE A 247 6.62 8.76 8.59
N LEU A 248 7.59 7.84 8.65
CA LEU A 248 7.39 6.50 9.17
C LEU A 248 7.00 6.54 10.65
N ALA A 249 7.72 7.29 11.47
CA ALA A 249 7.42 7.38 12.90
C ALA A 249 6.01 7.94 13.16
N LEU A 250 5.56 8.95 12.40
CA LEU A 250 4.20 9.50 12.51
C LEU A 250 3.15 8.51 12.04
N ALA A 251 3.35 7.84 10.91
CA ALA A 251 2.41 6.86 10.38
C ALA A 251 2.20 5.71 11.37
N TYR A 252 3.29 5.15 11.90
CA TYR A 252 3.21 4.13 12.95
C TYR A 252 2.65 4.69 14.26
N GLY A 253 2.90 5.95 14.61
CA GLY A 253 2.32 6.60 15.79
C GLY A 253 0.78 6.74 15.69
N VAL A 254 0.27 7.06 14.50
CA VAL A 254 -1.16 7.10 14.20
C VAL A 254 -1.76 5.70 14.29
N MET A 255 -1.14 4.70 13.66
CA MET A 255 -1.60 3.30 13.72
C MET A 255 -1.58 2.74 15.14
N ALA A 256 -0.54 3.07 15.92
CA ALA A 256 -0.41 2.67 17.31
C ALA A 256 -1.48 3.30 18.23
N ALA A 257 -2.04 4.46 17.84
CA ALA A 257 -3.21 5.04 18.51
C ALA A 257 -4.55 4.40 18.07
N GLY A 258 -4.51 3.41 17.17
CA GLY A 258 -5.68 2.79 16.56
C GLY A 258 -6.38 3.67 15.52
N ALA A 259 -5.72 4.74 15.06
CA ALA A 259 -6.21 5.63 14.02
C ALA A 259 -5.67 5.23 12.63
N VAL A 260 -6.29 5.76 11.58
CA VAL A 260 -5.97 5.41 10.18
C VAL A 260 -5.15 6.53 9.55
N PRO A 261 -3.86 6.33 9.23
CA PRO A 261 -3.11 7.28 8.43
C PRO A 261 -3.63 7.25 6.99
N VAL A 262 -3.94 8.41 6.43
CA VAL A 262 -4.41 8.55 5.05
C VAL A 262 -3.38 9.34 4.26
N PHE A 263 -2.86 8.71 3.21
CA PHE A 263 -1.88 9.31 2.31
C PHE A 263 -2.55 9.75 1.02
N ILE A 264 -2.26 10.97 0.57
CA ILE A 264 -2.65 11.48 -0.75
C ILE A 264 -1.37 11.86 -1.46
N ASP A 265 -1.22 11.40 -2.71
CA ASP A 265 -0.09 11.78 -3.53
C ASP A 265 -0.15 13.29 -3.84
N PRO A 266 0.85 14.09 -3.43
CA PRO A 266 0.86 15.52 -3.73
C PRO A 266 1.07 15.83 -5.23
N GLY A 267 1.38 14.84 -6.06
CA GLY A 267 1.53 14.96 -7.51
C GLY A 267 0.21 15.06 -8.28
N ILE A 268 -0.94 14.76 -7.65
CA ILE A 268 -2.23 14.92 -8.30
C ILE A 268 -2.63 16.40 -8.43
N PRO A 269 -3.45 16.78 -9.44
CA PRO A 269 -3.98 18.13 -9.53
C PRO A 269 -4.73 18.55 -8.27
N LYS A 270 -4.64 19.84 -7.91
CA LYS A 270 -5.13 20.34 -6.61
C LYS A 270 -6.63 20.17 -6.43
N GLU A 271 -7.38 20.22 -7.51
CA GLU A 271 -8.83 20.07 -7.54
C GLU A 271 -9.21 18.66 -7.04
N PHE A 272 -8.61 17.61 -7.62
CA PHE A 272 -8.77 16.23 -7.17
C PHE A 272 -8.25 16.01 -5.76
N LEU A 273 -7.16 16.67 -5.38
CA LEU A 273 -6.66 16.61 -4.00
C LEU A 273 -7.70 17.12 -3.01
N PHE A 274 -8.41 18.21 -3.31
CA PHE A 274 -9.46 18.70 -2.43
C PHE A 274 -10.68 17.78 -2.41
N GLU A 275 -11.09 17.23 -3.55
CA GLU A 275 -12.18 16.23 -3.61
C GLU A 275 -11.87 15.01 -2.75
N CYS A 276 -10.66 14.44 -2.87
CA CYS A 276 -10.23 13.33 -2.02
C CYS A 276 -10.30 13.70 -0.53
N ILE A 277 -9.83 14.90 -0.14
CA ILE A 277 -9.87 15.31 1.28
C ILE A 277 -11.31 15.48 1.76
N GLU A 278 -12.21 16.03 0.93
CA GLU A 278 -13.64 16.14 1.23
C GLU A 278 -14.27 14.76 1.44
N ASP A 279 -14.01 13.80 0.55
CA ASP A 279 -14.49 12.42 0.64
C ASP A 279 -13.94 11.69 1.87
N ILE A 280 -12.65 11.90 2.17
CA ILE A 280 -12.01 11.33 3.36
C ILE A 280 -12.62 11.93 4.63
N ASN A 281 -12.98 13.23 4.65
CA ASN A 281 -13.43 13.95 5.85
C ASN A 281 -12.56 13.64 7.10
N PRO A 282 -11.27 14.01 7.09
CA PRO A 282 -10.33 13.63 8.13
C PRO A 282 -10.62 14.34 9.47
N GLN A 283 -10.28 13.68 10.58
CA GLN A 283 -10.39 14.24 11.93
C GLN A 283 -9.10 14.92 12.40
N ALA A 284 -7.96 14.61 11.79
CA ALA A 284 -6.69 15.27 12.10
C ALA A 284 -5.85 15.45 10.84
N PHE A 285 -4.95 16.44 10.88
CA PHE A 285 -4.03 16.74 9.80
C PHE A 285 -2.58 16.80 10.28
N ILE A 286 -1.68 16.09 9.61
CA ILE A 286 -0.24 16.16 9.87
C ILE A 286 0.45 16.49 8.55
N GLY A 287 1.11 17.64 8.48
CA GLY A 287 1.66 18.13 7.22
C GLY A 287 3.00 18.80 7.36
N SER A 288 3.79 18.81 6.28
CA SER A 288 4.95 19.72 6.20
C SER A 288 4.52 21.18 6.34
N PRO A 289 5.42 22.10 6.71
CA PRO A 289 5.13 23.53 6.72
C PRO A 289 4.40 24.05 5.48
N LYS A 290 4.80 23.58 4.29
CA LYS A 290 4.18 23.97 3.01
C LYS A 290 2.78 23.38 2.84
N ALA A 291 2.53 22.15 3.32
CA ALA A 291 1.23 21.51 3.21
C ALA A 291 0.13 22.27 3.99
N HIS A 292 0.49 23.00 5.05
CA HIS A 292 -0.45 23.84 5.78
C HIS A 292 -1.01 25.01 4.93
N LEU A 293 -0.38 25.37 3.81
CA LEU A 293 -0.95 26.36 2.87
C LEU A 293 -2.27 25.89 2.26
N LEU A 294 -2.47 24.58 2.09
CA LEU A 294 -3.74 24.04 1.58
C LEU A 294 -4.92 24.41 2.47
N ARG A 295 -4.69 24.45 3.79
CA ARG A 295 -5.69 24.86 4.78
C ARG A 295 -6.05 26.33 4.67
N ALA A 296 -5.10 27.18 4.28
CA ALA A 296 -5.36 28.59 4.03
C ALA A 296 -6.11 28.81 2.69
N ILE A 297 -5.80 28.01 1.66
CA ILE A 297 -6.41 28.10 0.33
C ILE A 297 -7.88 27.65 0.34
N ARG A 298 -8.19 26.51 0.98
CA ARG A 298 -9.57 26.02 1.14
C ARG A 298 -9.91 25.68 2.59
N PRO A 299 -10.15 26.68 3.47
CA PRO A 299 -10.43 26.44 4.88
C PRO A 299 -11.66 25.56 5.14
N ARG A 300 -12.66 25.61 4.25
CA ARG A 300 -13.91 24.85 4.39
C ARG A 300 -13.69 23.33 4.46
N VAL A 301 -12.76 22.82 3.65
CA VAL A 301 -12.41 21.39 3.56
C VAL A 301 -11.82 20.86 4.87
N PHE A 302 -11.21 21.74 5.67
CA PHE A 302 -10.52 21.39 6.90
C PHE A 302 -11.27 21.82 8.17
N ARG A 303 -12.56 22.19 8.08
CA ARG A 303 -13.34 22.63 9.25
C ARG A 303 -13.59 21.52 10.27
N GLY A 304 -13.61 20.25 9.84
CA GLY A 304 -13.85 19.09 10.70
C GLY A 304 -12.64 18.61 11.51
N LEU A 305 -11.47 19.25 11.34
CA LEU A 305 -10.26 18.83 12.02
C LEU A 305 -10.32 19.13 13.53
N LYS A 306 -10.10 18.10 14.36
CA LYS A 306 -9.89 18.21 15.82
C LYS A 306 -8.60 18.98 16.14
N PHE A 307 -7.53 18.67 15.42
CA PHE A 307 -6.22 19.30 15.58
C PHE A 307 -5.36 19.19 14.31
N CYS A 308 -4.25 19.91 14.29
CA CYS A 308 -3.25 19.83 13.23
C CYS A 308 -1.83 19.85 13.80
N VAL A 309 -0.93 19.04 13.25
CA VAL A 309 0.48 18.98 13.65
C VAL A 309 1.38 19.35 12.47
N THR A 310 2.31 20.28 12.70
CA THR A 310 3.35 20.59 11.72
C THR A 310 4.49 19.58 11.83
N ALA A 311 4.78 18.87 10.74
CA ALA A 311 5.89 17.91 10.62
C ALA A 311 7.24 18.63 10.45
N SER A 312 7.61 19.41 11.46
CA SER A 312 8.90 20.09 11.59
C SER A 312 9.25 20.24 13.07
N ASP A 313 10.54 20.29 13.40
CA ASP A 313 10.99 20.64 14.75
C ASP A 313 10.93 22.15 15.01
N PHE A 314 10.87 22.96 13.95
CA PHE A 314 10.74 24.41 14.06
C PHE A 314 9.30 24.81 14.34
N SER A 315 9.10 25.73 15.28
CA SER A 315 7.79 26.29 15.56
C SER A 315 7.38 27.24 14.44
N ILE A 316 6.31 26.89 13.73
CA ILE A 316 5.67 27.75 12.74
C ILE A 316 4.28 28.06 13.30
N GLY A 317 4.14 29.24 13.88
CA GLY A 317 2.95 29.62 14.65
C GLY A 317 2.89 28.98 16.04
N THR A 318 1.69 28.93 16.63
CA THR A 318 1.43 28.45 17.99
C THR A 318 0.94 26.99 18.05
N GLY A 319 0.79 26.33 16.90
CA GLY A 319 0.29 24.96 16.81
C GLY A 319 1.33 23.90 17.23
N PRO A 320 0.89 22.68 17.57
CA PRO A 320 1.79 21.60 17.91
C PRO A 320 2.64 21.18 16.70
N ASN A 321 3.87 20.74 16.98
CA ASN A 321 4.84 20.31 15.98
C ASN A 321 5.62 19.07 16.47
N LEU A 322 6.65 18.63 15.75
CA LEU A 322 7.42 17.45 16.16
C LEU A 322 8.12 17.66 17.50
N SER A 323 8.64 18.87 17.77
CA SER A 323 9.25 19.22 19.06
C SER A 323 8.25 19.10 20.22
N PHE A 324 6.97 19.40 19.99
CA PHE A 324 5.91 19.14 20.98
C PHE A 324 5.73 17.63 21.23
N LEU A 325 5.58 16.83 20.18
CA LEU A 325 5.38 15.38 20.30
C LEU A 325 6.59 14.66 20.93
N LYS A 326 7.82 15.12 20.64
CA LYS A 326 9.07 14.52 21.17
C LYS A 326 9.26 14.71 22.68
N ARG A 327 8.46 15.57 23.35
CA ARG A 327 8.51 15.81 24.80
C ARG A 327 7.87 14.70 25.63
N PHE A 328 6.97 13.91 25.03
CA PHE A 328 6.35 12.79 25.72
C PHE A 328 7.40 11.70 25.97
N SER A 329 7.28 10.99 27.10
CA SER A 329 8.15 9.84 27.37
C SER A 329 7.73 8.65 26.50
N PRO A 330 8.67 7.87 25.94
CA PRO A 330 8.32 6.65 25.25
C PRO A 330 7.62 5.70 26.22
N THR A 331 6.63 4.96 25.72
CA THR A 331 6.00 3.86 26.45
C THR A 331 7.04 2.76 26.64
N PRO A 332 7.09 2.08 27.80
CA PRO A 332 7.93 0.90 27.95
C PRO A 332 7.64 -0.10 26.82
N ARG A 333 8.69 -0.70 26.27
CA ARG A 333 8.50 -1.80 25.31
C ARG A 333 7.83 -2.96 26.05
N PRO A 334 6.77 -3.56 25.50
CA PRO A 334 6.15 -4.72 26.13
C PRO A 334 7.19 -5.83 26.29
N GLU A 335 7.17 -6.53 27.42
CA GLU A 335 7.96 -7.76 27.58
C GLU A 335 7.37 -8.81 26.64
N VAL A 336 8.22 -9.42 25.80
CA VAL A 336 7.83 -10.41 24.78
C VAL A 336 7.89 -11.81 25.38
#